data_AF-A0A3B1D1R6-F1
#
_entry.id   AF-A0A3B1D1R6-F1
#
_cell.length_a   1.000
_cell.length_b   1.000
_cell.length_c   1.000
_cell.angle_alpha   90.00
_cell.angle_beta   90.00
_cell.angle_gamma   90.00
#
_symmetry.space_group_name_H-M   'P 1'
#
loop_
_entity.id
_entity.type
_entity.pdbx_description
1 polymer ?
#
loop_
_entity_poly.entity_id
_entity_poly.type
_entity_poly.pdbx_seq_one_letter_code
_entity_poly.pdbx_strand_id
1 'polypeptide(L)'
;MTSIKVCQLEKALHQFEYPPELKANEKDKLRQRKMKKHDVAIMLVHWFNALTWILMLITGAGLIVSEYYKFAPKFYINIVHGIFGSPGDLIEFHIWVGVIWILVFAAYTVFGYRKYLRKHKIEHISFSKLNLFDKFKAIQCILFGNSALCLDKKDILWLKIRILGILGKSDEPLPPQGSFNAGQKLYGLLVSLMTPIIMLTGLIMAFHLGPIWLIQWAIPIHFLSVGLVVSGLLIHVYMGAVFPEEKPAFFSMVTGNVSELFLYKHHFDYWKERIVKQCEWRKKTDLDVTLTDLLPDSLAEKVLAKVEELGDVEEEPEVIDLSPKPYWNPYIAGALLGLVMLFTFFMLGRGIGASSALARLGVFIENIFFPDYVLSNPAWGRYVSGGKSPLLNFMTFEVLGVIIGGFIAGRQGRRNKIEILKGPNISNKKRLIFALLGGMFMGLGARVARGCTSGLALTGGATMALSGWIFMLSIFAVGFALAYFLRRLWL
;
A
#
# COMPACT_ATOMS: atom_id res chain seq x y z
N MET A 1 -26.58 15.63 35.14
CA MET A 1 -25.70 15.07 34.09
C MET A 1 -25.75 15.99 32.89
N THR A 2 -24.72 16.80 32.75
CA THR A 2 -24.61 17.99 31.88
C THR A 2 -24.31 17.63 30.42
N SER A 3 -24.74 18.49 29.48
CA SER A 3 -24.26 18.45 28.09
C SER A 3 -22.76 18.71 28.07
N ILE A 4 -21.97 17.80 27.49
CA ILE A 4 -20.50 17.82 27.57
C ILE A 4 -19.87 18.17 26.22
N LYS A 5 -18.85 19.04 26.17
CA LYS A 5 -18.08 19.29 24.93
C LYS A 5 -17.30 18.04 24.53
N VAL A 6 -17.20 17.75 23.23
CA VAL A 6 -16.49 16.55 22.72
C VAL A 6 -15.05 16.52 23.22
N CYS A 7 -14.36 17.67 23.15
CA CYS A 7 -12.98 17.79 23.62
C CYS A 7 -12.82 17.51 25.13
N GLN A 8 -13.79 17.91 25.95
CA GLN A 8 -13.78 17.62 27.40
C GLN A 8 -13.92 16.12 27.66
N LEU A 9 -14.82 15.45 26.94
CA LEU A 9 -15.00 14.00 27.03
C LEU A 9 -13.72 13.26 26.62
N GLU A 10 -13.10 13.65 25.51
CA GLU A 10 -11.85 13.06 25.04
C GLU A 10 -10.73 13.19 26.08
N LYS A 11 -10.48 14.41 26.58
CA LYS A 11 -9.44 14.66 27.59
C LYS A 11 -9.70 13.90 28.89
N ALA A 12 -10.94 13.86 29.36
CA ALA A 12 -11.31 13.13 30.57
C ALA A 12 -11.11 11.61 30.41
N LEU A 13 -11.51 11.04 29.27
CA LEU A 13 -11.27 9.62 28.98
C LEU A 13 -9.78 9.29 28.89
N HIS A 14 -8.95 10.22 28.41
CA HIS A 14 -7.49 10.04 28.32
C HIS A 14 -6.79 9.98 29.69
N GLN A 15 -7.40 10.50 30.76
CA GLN A 15 -6.84 10.38 32.12
C GLN A 15 -6.96 8.97 32.70
N PHE A 16 -7.82 8.11 32.12
CA PHE A 16 -7.90 6.71 32.52
C PHE A 16 -6.82 5.88 31.82
N GLU A 17 -5.81 5.50 32.59
CA GLU A 17 -4.76 4.59 32.13
C GLU A 17 -5.25 3.15 31.98
N TYR A 18 -6.20 2.69 32.81
CA TYR A 18 -6.78 1.35 32.72
C TYR A 18 -8.32 1.44 32.77
N PRO A 19 -9.04 0.46 32.20
CA PRO A 19 -10.50 0.43 32.27
C PRO A 19 -10.97 0.39 33.73
N PRO A 20 -11.74 1.38 34.20
CA PRO A 20 -12.30 1.35 35.54
C PRO A 20 -13.17 0.12 35.79
N GLU A 21 -13.30 -0.30 37.05
CA GLU A 21 -14.21 -1.39 37.34
C GLU A 21 -15.68 -0.96 37.18
N LEU A 22 -16.46 -1.82 36.52
CA LEU A 22 -17.89 -1.68 36.25
C LEU A 22 -18.72 -2.65 37.09
N LYS A 23 -19.96 -2.27 37.39
CA LYS A 23 -20.94 -3.13 38.08
C LYS A 23 -21.33 -4.32 37.21
N ALA A 24 -21.78 -5.42 37.82
CA ALA A 24 -22.12 -6.65 37.10
C ALA A 24 -23.24 -6.44 36.04
N ASN A 25 -24.29 -5.72 36.41
CA ASN A 25 -25.39 -5.36 35.51
C ASN A 25 -24.93 -4.49 34.31
N GLU A 26 -23.97 -3.59 34.52
CA GLU A 26 -23.39 -2.76 33.45
C GLU A 26 -22.53 -3.61 32.51
N LYS A 27 -21.72 -4.52 33.06
CA LYS A 27 -20.95 -5.51 32.29
C LYS A 27 -21.88 -6.32 31.37
N ASP A 28 -23.03 -6.76 31.86
CA ASP A 28 -24.01 -7.51 31.06
C ASP A 28 -24.65 -6.65 29.97
N LYS A 29 -25.02 -5.40 30.26
CA LYS A 29 -25.50 -4.44 29.23
C LYS A 29 -24.47 -4.25 28.12
N LEU A 30 -23.21 -4.02 28.48
CA LEU A 30 -22.08 -3.86 27.54
C LEU A 30 -21.80 -5.13 26.74
N ARG A 31 -22.08 -6.31 27.30
CA ARG A 31 -21.91 -7.59 26.61
C ARG A 31 -22.91 -7.76 25.48
N GLN A 32 -24.13 -7.27 25.69
CA GLN A 32 -25.22 -7.32 24.71
C GLN A 32 -25.07 -6.25 23.61
N ARG A 33 -24.55 -5.07 23.96
CA ARG A 33 -24.27 -4.00 22.98
C ARG A 33 -23.19 -4.42 21.99
N LYS A 34 -23.43 -4.15 20.71
CA LYS A 34 -22.48 -4.42 19.62
C LYS A 34 -21.89 -3.12 19.11
N MET A 35 -20.57 -3.10 18.91
CA MET A 35 -19.85 -2.00 18.29
C MET A 35 -19.12 -2.48 17.04
N LYS A 36 -19.14 -1.65 16.00
CA LYS A 36 -18.40 -1.89 14.76
C LYS A 36 -16.90 -1.84 15.01
N LYS A 37 -16.18 -2.92 14.66
CA LYS A 37 -14.72 -3.03 14.71
C LYS A 37 -14.11 -3.04 13.29
N HIS A 38 -14.74 -3.72 12.34
CA HIS A 38 -14.23 -3.87 10.97
C HIS A 38 -15.21 -3.34 9.92
N ASP A 39 -14.67 -2.70 8.90
CA ASP A 39 -15.42 -2.29 7.72
C ASP A 39 -15.56 -3.44 6.72
N VAL A 40 -16.67 -3.50 5.98
CA VAL A 40 -16.96 -4.57 5.01
C VAL A 40 -15.84 -4.77 4.00
N ALA A 41 -15.27 -3.67 3.48
CA ALA A 41 -14.15 -3.75 2.54
C ALA A 41 -12.91 -4.43 3.14
N ILE A 42 -12.62 -4.22 4.42
CA ILE A 42 -11.49 -4.84 5.11
C ILE A 42 -11.75 -6.34 5.29
N MET A 43 -12.99 -6.71 5.66
CA MET A 43 -13.37 -8.12 5.81
C MET A 43 -13.28 -8.88 4.48
N LEU A 44 -13.79 -8.28 3.39
CA LEU A 44 -13.74 -8.91 2.07
C LEU A 44 -12.31 -9.14 1.60
N VAL A 45 -11.43 -8.14 1.74
CA VAL A 45 -10.01 -8.28 1.37
C VAL A 45 -9.30 -9.30 2.25
N HIS A 46 -9.61 -9.35 3.54
CA HIS A 46 -9.07 -10.37 4.43
C HIS A 46 -9.45 -11.79 3.99
N TRP A 47 -10.74 -12.05 3.72
CA TRP A 47 -11.18 -13.39 3.31
C TRP A 47 -10.72 -13.77 1.91
N PHE A 48 -10.64 -12.81 0.99
CA PHE A 48 -9.99 -13.00 -0.31
C PHE A 48 -8.52 -13.44 -0.12
N ASN A 49 -7.77 -12.74 0.73
CA ASN A 49 -6.39 -13.10 1.04
C ASN A 49 -6.31 -14.49 1.68
N ALA A 50 -7.15 -14.79 2.68
CA ALA A 50 -7.15 -16.09 3.35
C ALA A 50 -7.40 -17.23 2.36
N LEU A 51 -8.40 -17.09 1.48
CA LEU A 51 -8.70 -18.10 0.46
C LEU A 51 -7.55 -18.25 -0.54
N THR A 52 -6.99 -17.14 -1.01
CA THR A 52 -5.84 -17.16 -1.92
C THR A 52 -4.65 -17.87 -1.28
N TRP A 53 -4.33 -17.54 -0.03
CA TRP A 53 -3.23 -18.17 0.71
C TRP A 53 -3.46 -19.67 0.90
N ILE A 54 -4.69 -20.12 1.16
CA ILE A 54 -4.99 -21.57 1.21
C ILE A 54 -4.65 -22.23 -0.13
N LEU A 55 -5.10 -21.65 -1.25
CA LEU A 55 -4.80 -22.18 -2.59
C LEU A 55 -3.29 -22.17 -2.88
N MET A 56 -2.61 -21.07 -2.59
CA MET A 56 -1.17 -20.89 -2.83
C MET A 56 -0.33 -21.84 -1.97
N LEU A 57 -0.70 -22.05 -0.71
CA LEU A 57 0.01 -22.99 0.17
C LEU A 57 -0.23 -24.43 -0.25
N ILE A 58 -1.46 -24.78 -0.67
CA ILE A 58 -1.76 -26.12 -1.16
C ILE A 58 -0.92 -26.44 -2.41
N THR A 59 -0.99 -25.54 -3.38
CA THR A 59 -0.30 -25.72 -4.67
C THR A 59 1.21 -25.62 -4.51
N GLY A 60 1.70 -24.68 -3.69
CA GLY A 60 3.12 -24.51 -3.38
C GLY A 60 3.72 -25.73 -2.67
N ALA A 61 3.04 -26.29 -1.66
CA ALA A 61 3.48 -27.52 -1.00
C ALA A 61 3.53 -28.73 -1.95
N GLY A 62 2.59 -28.82 -2.89
CA GLY A 62 2.57 -29.84 -3.94
C GLY A 62 3.66 -29.69 -5.01
N LEU A 63 4.29 -28.51 -5.12
CA LEU A 63 5.40 -28.23 -6.03
C LEU A 63 6.78 -28.48 -5.40
N ILE A 64 6.90 -28.53 -4.06
CA ILE A 64 8.16 -28.83 -3.36
C ILE A 64 8.41 -30.34 -3.39
N VAL A 65 8.87 -30.83 -4.54
CA VAL A 65 9.22 -32.24 -4.74
C VAL A 65 10.71 -32.32 -5.12
N SER A 66 11.50 -33.00 -4.29
CA SER A 66 12.84 -33.45 -4.67
C SER A 66 12.95 -34.97 -4.51
N GLU A 67 13.91 -35.58 -5.20
CA GLU A 67 14.16 -37.02 -5.10
C GLU A 67 14.64 -37.43 -3.70
N TYR A 68 15.33 -36.53 -2.99
CA TYR A 68 15.96 -36.78 -1.69
C TYR A 68 15.14 -36.30 -0.48
N TYR A 69 14.31 -35.26 -0.67
CA TYR A 69 13.54 -34.62 0.38
C TYR A 69 12.13 -34.27 -0.11
N LYS A 70 11.12 -34.77 0.60
CA LYS A 70 9.71 -34.49 0.32
C LYS A 70 9.14 -33.73 1.52
N PHE A 71 8.84 -32.46 1.31
CA PHE A 71 8.27 -31.62 2.36
C PHE A 71 6.83 -32.08 2.71
N ALA A 72 6.05 -32.45 1.70
CA ALA A 72 4.70 -32.98 1.88
C ALA A 72 4.66 -34.52 1.72
N PRO A 73 3.75 -35.22 2.44
CA PRO A 73 3.57 -36.67 2.28
C PRO A 73 3.19 -37.07 0.84
N LYS A 74 3.56 -38.28 0.41
CA LYS A 74 3.25 -38.79 -0.95
C LYS A 74 1.75 -38.77 -1.26
N PHE A 75 0.90 -39.15 -0.30
CA PHE A 75 -0.56 -39.16 -0.52
C PHE A 75 -1.09 -37.77 -0.88
N TYR A 76 -0.55 -36.73 -0.23
CA TYR A 76 -0.93 -35.35 -0.47
C TYR A 76 -0.51 -34.89 -1.87
N ILE A 77 0.74 -35.17 -2.24
CA ILE A 77 1.27 -34.84 -3.57
C ILE A 77 0.42 -35.51 -4.65
N ASN A 78 0.08 -36.79 -4.47
CA ASN A 78 -0.76 -37.53 -5.42
C ASN A 78 -2.17 -36.95 -5.55
N ILE A 79 -2.79 -36.52 -4.44
CA ILE A 79 -4.10 -35.86 -4.48
C ILE A 79 -4.01 -34.54 -5.25
N VAL A 80 -3.04 -33.69 -4.91
CA VAL A 80 -2.89 -32.38 -5.56
C VAL A 80 -2.57 -32.55 -7.05
N HIS A 81 -1.60 -33.40 -7.40
CA HIS A 81 -1.25 -33.67 -8.80
C HIS A 81 -2.43 -34.30 -9.55
N GLY A 82 -3.21 -35.16 -8.90
CA GLY A 82 -4.42 -35.76 -9.48
C GLY A 82 -5.53 -34.75 -9.77
N ILE A 83 -5.69 -33.71 -8.94
CA ILE A 83 -6.66 -32.63 -9.20
C ILE A 83 -6.29 -31.82 -10.44
N PHE A 84 -4.99 -31.55 -10.63
CA PHE A 84 -4.50 -30.72 -11.74
C PHE A 84 -4.13 -31.53 -12.99
N GLY A 85 -4.09 -32.86 -12.91
CA GLY A 85 -3.73 -33.75 -14.01
C GLY A 85 -2.23 -33.82 -14.29
N SER A 86 -1.53 -32.68 -14.30
CA SER A 86 -0.07 -32.62 -14.49
C SER A 86 0.63 -31.62 -13.55
N PRO A 87 1.94 -31.81 -13.27
CA PRO A 87 2.73 -30.81 -12.56
C PRO A 87 2.83 -29.46 -13.31
N GLY A 88 2.70 -29.47 -14.65
CA GLY A 88 2.70 -28.28 -15.49
C GLY A 88 1.46 -27.41 -15.27
N ASP A 89 0.30 -28.04 -15.24
CA ASP A 89 -0.98 -27.34 -14.97
C ASP A 89 -1.02 -26.82 -13.52
N LEU A 90 -0.46 -27.58 -12.58
CA LEU A 90 -0.32 -27.16 -11.19
C LEU A 90 0.54 -25.89 -11.03
N ILE A 91 1.71 -25.83 -11.68
CA ILE A 91 2.57 -24.64 -11.60
C ILE A 91 1.94 -23.45 -12.31
N GLU A 92 1.27 -23.64 -13.45
CA GLU A 92 0.56 -22.57 -14.14
C GLU A 92 -0.58 -22.01 -13.28
N PHE A 93 -1.36 -22.87 -12.63
CA PHE A 93 -2.39 -22.43 -11.69
C PHE A 93 -1.81 -21.63 -10.52
N HIS A 94 -0.71 -22.10 -9.91
CA HIS A 94 -0.04 -21.38 -8.83
C HIS A 94 0.41 -19.98 -9.27
N ILE A 95 1.00 -19.87 -10.46
CA ILE A 95 1.43 -18.60 -11.04
C ILE A 95 0.25 -17.66 -11.23
N TRP A 96 -0.83 -18.10 -11.87
CA TRP A 96 -1.97 -17.23 -12.17
C TRP A 96 -2.74 -16.80 -10.93
N VAL A 97 -2.93 -17.67 -9.94
CA VAL A 97 -3.50 -17.29 -8.64
C VAL A 97 -2.61 -16.23 -7.96
N GLY A 98 -1.29 -16.42 -7.98
CA GLY A 98 -0.34 -15.44 -7.46
C GLY A 98 -0.40 -14.08 -8.19
N VAL A 99 -0.50 -14.09 -9.52
CA VAL A 99 -0.63 -12.86 -10.33
C VAL A 99 -1.95 -12.15 -10.05
N ILE A 100 -3.07 -12.87 -9.99
CA ILE A 100 -4.38 -12.30 -9.62
C ILE A 100 -4.31 -11.67 -8.23
N TRP A 101 -3.71 -12.36 -7.27
CA TRP A 101 -3.51 -11.84 -5.93
C TRP A 101 -2.71 -10.54 -5.91
N ILE A 102 -1.59 -10.48 -6.66
CA ILE A 102 -0.79 -9.25 -6.82
C ILE A 102 -1.63 -8.11 -7.41
N LEU A 103 -2.40 -8.38 -8.47
CA LEU A 103 -3.21 -7.36 -9.14
C LEU A 103 -4.32 -6.82 -8.23
N VAL A 104 -5.03 -7.69 -7.51
CA VAL A 104 -6.07 -7.29 -6.55
C VAL A 104 -5.47 -6.50 -5.40
N PHE A 105 -4.32 -6.93 -4.86
CA PHE A 105 -3.63 -6.24 -3.79
C PHE A 105 -3.09 -4.87 -4.24
N ALA A 106 -2.53 -4.79 -5.45
CA ALA A 106 -2.08 -3.54 -6.05
C ALA A 106 -3.26 -2.57 -6.26
N ALA A 107 -4.38 -3.05 -6.80
CA ALA A 107 -5.59 -2.25 -6.95
C ALA A 107 -6.11 -1.74 -5.59
N TYR A 108 -6.19 -2.61 -4.58
CA TYR A 108 -6.61 -2.21 -3.24
C TYR A 108 -5.66 -1.19 -2.62
N THR A 109 -4.35 -1.37 -2.80
CA THR A 109 -3.35 -0.42 -2.32
C THR A 109 -3.50 0.92 -3.05
N VAL A 110 -3.63 0.94 -4.37
CA VAL A 110 -3.73 2.17 -5.18
C VAL A 110 -5.03 2.94 -4.93
N PHE A 111 -6.18 2.26 -4.98
CA PHE A 111 -7.50 2.89 -4.86
C PHE A 111 -7.96 3.05 -3.41
N GLY A 112 -7.55 2.13 -2.52
CA GLY A 112 -7.95 2.07 -1.11
C GLY A 112 -7.01 2.79 -0.13
N TYR A 113 -5.82 3.24 -0.56
CA TYR A 113 -4.79 3.83 0.33
C TYR A 113 -5.33 4.88 1.28
N ARG A 114 -6.09 5.86 0.77
CA ARG A 114 -6.60 6.98 1.58
C ARG A 114 -7.78 6.61 2.47
N LYS A 115 -8.57 5.62 2.09
CA LYS A 115 -9.81 5.26 2.79
C LYS A 115 -9.56 4.21 3.88
N TYR A 116 -8.63 3.30 3.65
CA TYR A 116 -8.42 2.14 4.52
C TYR A 116 -7.03 2.07 5.16
N LEU A 117 -5.97 2.54 4.47
CA LEU A 117 -4.60 2.44 4.97
C LEU A 117 -4.14 3.72 5.69
N ARG A 118 -4.53 4.91 5.24
CA ARG A 118 -4.09 6.19 5.83
C ARG A 118 -5.16 6.83 6.71
N LYS A 119 -5.41 6.25 7.89
CA LYS A 119 -6.37 6.80 8.87
C LYS A 119 -5.85 8.04 9.62
N HIS A 120 -4.53 8.22 9.75
CA HIS A 120 -3.95 9.36 10.49
C HIS A 120 -2.96 10.14 9.62
N LYS A 121 -3.06 11.47 9.66
CA LYS A 121 -2.22 12.41 8.92
C LYS A 121 -0.87 12.50 9.65
N ILE A 122 0.18 11.91 9.09
CA ILE A 122 1.54 12.16 9.58
C ILE A 122 1.94 13.55 9.08
N GLU A 123 1.83 14.55 9.96
CA GLU A 123 2.31 15.91 9.71
C GLU A 123 3.74 16.01 10.23
N HIS A 124 4.69 16.27 9.32
CA HIS A 124 6.11 16.55 9.57
C HIS A 124 6.83 15.70 10.65
N ILE A 125 7.49 14.62 10.22
CA ILE A 125 8.47 13.93 11.09
C ILE A 125 9.84 14.59 10.91
N SER A 126 10.24 15.42 11.87
CA SER A 126 11.60 15.95 11.93
C SER A 126 12.54 14.91 12.56
N PHE A 127 13.28 14.17 11.73
CA PHE A 127 14.18 13.11 12.18
C PHE A 127 15.36 13.60 13.02
N SER A 128 15.71 14.89 12.97
CA SER A 128 16.92 15.41 13.64
C SER A 128 16.78 15.52 15.16
N LYS A 129 15.54 15.58 15.69
CA LYS A 129 15.26 15.73 17.14
C LYS A 129 14.73 14.47 17.83
N LEU A 130 14.62 13.35 17.11
CA LEU A 130 14.03 12.12 17.63
C LEU A 130 15.11 11.15 18.13
N ASN A 131 14.86 10.50 19.28
CA ASN A 131 15.67 9.38 19.75
C ASN A 131 15.53 8.16 18.81
N LEU A 132 16.39 7.16 18.97
CA LEU A 132 16.42 5.98 18.08
C LEU A 132 15.07 5.24 18.03
N PHE A 133 14.36 5.18 19.17
CA PHE A 133 13.08 4.50 19.29
C PHE A 133 11.96 5.24 18.54
N ASP A 134 11.91 6.55 18.68
CA ASP A 134 10.91 7.38 18.00
C ASP A 134 11.18 7.44 16.50
N LYS A 135 12.45 7.36 16.08
CA LYS A 135 12.82 7.15 14.66
C LYS A 135 12.32 5.80 14.14
N PHE A 136 12.48 4.73 14.90
CA PHE A 136 11.99 3.40 14.53
C PHE A 136 10.46 3.37 14.41
N LYS A 137 9.74 3.94 15.39
CA LYS A 137 8.28 4.10 15.34
C LYS A 137 7.85 4.93 14.12
N ALA A 138 8.53 6.04 13.86
CA ALA A 138 8.27 6.89 12.69
C ALA A 138 8.42 6.13 11.37
N ILE A 139 9.49 5.34 11.20
CA ILE A 139 9.73 4.54 10.00
C ILE A 139 8.61 3.51 9.79
N GLN A 140 8.20 2.80 10.86
CA GLN A 140 7.07 1.87 10.78
C GLN A 140 5.78 2.59 10.36
N CYS A 141 5.48 3.74 10.97
CA CYS A 141 4.29 4.50 10.64
C CYS A 141 4.29 5.03 9.20
N ILE A 142 5.46 5.39 8.67
CA ILE A 142 5.62 5.74 7.26
C ILE A 142 5.38 4.50 6.38
N LEU A 143 5.96 3.35 6.74
CA LEU A 143 5.85 2.11 5.98
C LEU A 143 4.39 1.63 5.88
N PHE A 144 3.65 1.64 6.99
CA PHE A 144 2.25 1.20 7.02
C PHE A 144 1.25 2.27 6.57
N GLY A 145 1.62 3.54 6.66
CA GLY A 145 0.68 4.65 6.52
C GLY A 145 -0.39 4.71 7.62
N ASN A 146 -0.33 3.86 8.64
CA ASN A 146 -1.30 3.76 9.74
C ASN A 146 -0.60 3.75 11.10
N SER A 147 -0.82 4.78 11.91
CA SER A 147 -0.28 4.87 13.27
C SER A 147 -0.75 3.74 14.19
N ALA A 148 -1.93 3.16 13.94
CA ALA A 148 -2.49 2.07 14.73
C ALA A 148 -1.72 0.73 14.57
N LEU A 149 -0.88 0.61 13.55
CA LEU A 149 -0.04 -0.58 13.31
C LEU A 149 1.41 -0.42 13.81
N CYS A 150 1.79 0.78 14.25
CA CYS A 150 3.15 1.03 14.72
C CYS A 150 3.33 0.52 16.14
N LEU A 151 4.50 -0.09 16.39
CA LEU A 151 4.90 -0.48 17.72
C LEU A 151 5.37 0.75 18.51
N ASP A 152 4.87 0.88 19.73
CA ASP A 152 5.28 1.89 20.68
C ASP A 152 5.82 1.28 21.99
N LYS A 153 6.13 2.14 22.97
CA LYS A 153 6.67 1.70 24.26
C LYS A 153 5.65 0.87 25.05
N LYS A 154 4.35 1.18 24.94
CA LYS A 154 3.28 0.41 25.59
C LYS A 154 3.17 -0.98 24.99
N ASP A 155 3.37 -1.11 23.67
CA ASP A 155 3.38 -2.41 22.99
C ASP A 155 4.53 -3.32 23.45
N ILE A 156 5.71 -2.75 23.73
CA ILE A 156 6.85 -3.52 24.26
C ILE A 156 6.57 -4.00 25.67
N LEU A 157 6.01 -3.14 26.52
CA LEU A 157 5.58 -3.52 27.85
C LEU A 157 4.52 -4.63 27.79
N TRP A 158 3.55 -4.50 26.87
CA TRP A 158 2.53 -5.51 26.63
C TRP A 158 3.13 -6.87 26.28
N LEU A 159 4.08 -6.91 25.34
CA LEU A 159 4.75 -8.15 24.93
C LEU A 159 5.51 -8.78 26.08
N LYS A 160 6.24 -7.97 26.87
CA LYS A 160 6.97 -8.45 28.04
C LYS A 160 6.04 -9.09 29.07
N ILE A 161 4.98 -8.38 29.48
CA ILE A 161 4.02 -8.87 30.47
C ILE A 161 3.32 -10.12 29.94
N ARG A 162 2.89 -10.12 28.67
CA ARG A 162 2.22 -11.28 28.07
C ARG A 162 3.11 -12.52 28.04
N ILE A 163 4.37 -12.39 27.65
CA ILE A 163 5.33 -13.51 27.63
C ILE A 163 5.56 -14.02 29.06
N LEU A 164 5.75 -13.12 30.03
CA LEU A 164 5.93 -13.51 31.43
C LEU A 164 4.68 -14.20 31.99
N GLY A 165 3.48 -13.72 31.66
CA GLY A 165 2.22 -14.36 32.04
C GLY A 165 2.04 -15.76 31.44
N ILE A 166 2.38 -15.95 30.16
CA ILE A 166 2.40 -17.29 29.52
C ILE A 166 3.38 -18.23 30.23
N LEU A 167 4.50 -17.71 30.73
CA LEU A 167 5.50 -18.45 31.50
C LEU A 167 5.15 -18.61 32.99
N GLY A 168 3.99 -18.11 33.44
CA GLY A 168 3.57 -18.14 34.85
C GLY A 168 4.41 -17.27 35.79
N LYS A 169 5.08 -16.24 35.25
CA LYS A 169 6.03 -15.36 35.98
C LYS A 169 5.48 -13.96 36.26
N SER A 170 4.27 -13.63 35.83
CA SER A 170 3.65 -12.31 36.06
C SER A 170 2.14 -12.42 35.98
N ASP A 171 1.46 -11.84 36.97
CA ASP A 171 0.00 -11.67 37.00
C ASP A 171 -0.40 -10.20 36.78
N GLU A 172 0.52 -9.38 36.27
CA GLU A 172 0.26 -7.96 36.03
C GLU A 172 -0.80 -7.78 34.92
N PRO A 173 -1.71 -6.81 35.07
CA PRO A 173 -2.71 -6.53 34.05
C PRO A 173 -2.03 -6.01 32.78
N LEU A 174 -2.45 -6.55 31.64
CA LEU A 174 -1.95 -6.11 30.33
C LEU A 174 -2.26 -4.62 30.11
N PRO A 175 -1.30 -3.83 29.61
CA PRO A 175 -1.54 -2.42 29.35
C PRO A 175 -2.59 -2.26 28.24
N PRO A 176 -3.39 -1.18 28.26
CA PRO A 176 -4.38 -0.91 27.23
C PRO A 176 -3.80 -0.96 25.83
N GLN A 177 -4.62 -1.38 24.88
CA GLN A 177 -4.27 -1.47 23.47
C GLN A 177 -5.26 -0.67 22.63
N GLY A 178 -4.76 -0.18 21.49
CA GLY A 178 -5.58 0.46 20.46
C GLY A 178 -6.36 -0.57 19.64
N SER A 179 -6.61 -0.25 18.37
CA SER A 179 -7.41 -1.12 17.48
C SER A 179 -6.84 -2.55 17.35
N PHE A 180 -5.51 -2.64 17.39
CA PHE A 180 -4.71 -3.87 17.37
C PHE A 180 -3.87 -3.98 18.63
N ASN A 181 -3.73 -5.20 19.16
CA ASN A 181 -2.78 -5.49 20.24
C ASN A 181 -1.33 -5.63 19.70
N ALA A 182 -0.34 -5.62 20.59
CA ALA A 182 1.08 -5.67 20.19
C ALA A 182 1.44 -6.93 19.37
N GLY A 183 0.85 -8.09 19.67
CA GLY A 183 1.05 -9.32 18.89
C GLY A 183 0.47 -9.21 17.47
N GLN A 184 -0.72 -8.64 17.33
CA GLN A 184 -1.36 -8.36 16.03
C GLN A 184 -0.54 -7.35 15.22
N LYS A 185 0.01 -6.30 15.86
CA LYS A 185 0.91 -5.34 15.21
C LYS A 185 2.18 -5.99 14.70
N LEU A 186 2.81 -6.85 15.52
CA LEU A 186 4.03 -7.57 15.15
C LEU A 186 3.80 -8.50 13.94
N TYR A 187 2.71 -9.26 13.95
CA TYR A 187 2.36 -10.10 12.81
C TYR A 187 2.01 -9.26 11.56
N GLY A 188 1.28 -8.15 11.75
CA GLY A 188 1.02 -7.18 10.69
C GLY A 188 2.31 -6.66 10.04
N LEU A 189 3.34 -6.37 10.84
CA LEU A 189 4.66 -5.96 10.36
C LEU A 189 5.36 -7.04 9.54
N LEU A 190 5.36 -8.27 10.05
CA LEU A 190 5.93 -9.40 9.34
C LEU A 190 5.27 -9.59 7.98
N VAL A 191 3.93 -9.60 7.94
CA VAL A 191 3.15 -9.75 6.70
C VAL A 191 3.43 -8.59 5.74
N SER A 192 3.42 -7.34 6.23
CA SER A 192 3.69 -6.18 5.38
C SER A 192 5.10 -6.13 4.81
N LEU A 193 6.10 -6.65 5.54
CA LEU A 193 7.49 -6.72 5.06
C LEU A 193 7.70 -7.86 4.06
N MET A 194 7.15 -9.05 4.36
CA MET A 194 7.35 -10.24 3.54
C MET A 194 6.49 -10.23 2.26
N THR A 195 5.31 -9.63 2.29
CA THR A 195 4.37 -9.63 1.15
C THR A 195 5.01 -9.08 -0.14
N PRO A 196 5.63 -7.88 -0.16
CA PRO A 196 6.30 -7.38 -1.36
C PRO A 196 7.44 -8.29 -1.84
N ILE A 197 8.16 -8.95 -0.92
CA ILE A 197 9.24 -9.88 -1.25
C ILE A 197 8.68 -11.12 -1.95
N ILE A 198 7.60 -11.71 -1.42
CA ILE A 198 6.90 -12.85 -2.02
C ILE A 198 6.39 -12.49 -3.42
N MET A 199 5.76 -11.32 -3.56
CA MET A 199 5.24 -10.85 -4.85
C MET A 199 6.37 -10.70 -5.88
N LEU A 200 7.47 -10.03 -5.51
CA LEU A 200 8.59 -9.76 -6.40
C LEU A 200 9.31 -11.05 -6.80
N THR A 201 9.68 -11.88 -5.82
CA THR A 201 10.36 -13.16 -6.08
C THR A 201 9.48 -14.12 -6.88
N GLY A 202 8.17 -14.15 -6.61
CA GLY A 202 7.21 -14.94 -7.37
C GLY A 202 7.15 -14.53 -8.83
N LEU A 203 7.11 -13.22 -9.14
CA LEU A 203 7.15 -12.73 -10.52
C LEU A 203 8.49 -13.02 -11.22
N ILE A 204 9.62 -12.87 -10.50
CA ILE A 204 10.95 -13.19 -11.02
C ILE A 204 11.02 -14.67 -11.43
N MET A 205 10.57 -15.57 -10.57
CA MET A 205 10.56 -17.01 -10.83
C MET A 205 9.58 -17.38 -11.95
N ALA A 206 8.34 -16.86 -11.90
CA ALA A 206 7.29 -17.22 -12.84
C ALA A 206 7.63 -16.82 -14.29
N PHE A 207 8.15 -15.61 -14.48
CA PHE A 207 8.41 -15.06 -15.81
C PHE A 207 9.89 -15.02 -16.17
N HIS A 208 10.74 -15.66 -15.38
CA HIS A 208 12.20 -15.69 -15.57
C HIS A 208 12.78 -14.29 -15.78
N LEU A 209 12.37 -13.35 -14.92
CA LEU A 209 12.72 -11.93 -15.06
C LEU A 209 14.15 -11.69 -14.61
N GLY A 210 15.08 -11.67 -15.57
CA GLY A 210 16.45 -11.23 -15.39
C GLY A 210 17.49 -12.34 -15.42
N PRO A 211 18.73 -12.06 -14.97
CA PRO A 211 19.83 -13.01 -15.10
C PRO A 211 19.64 -14.24 -14.19
N ILE A 212 20.28 -15.36 -14.57
CA ILE A 212 20.12 -16.65 -13.88
C ILE A 212 20.41 -16.56 -12.38
N TRP A 213 21.46 -15.83 -11.96
CA TRP A 213 21.82 -15.69 -10.54
C TRP A 213 20.69 -15.06 -9.71
N LEU A 214 19.92 -14.13 -10.30
CA LEU A 214 18.80 -13.48 -9.63
C LEU A 214 17.65 -14.47 -9.44
N ILE A 215 17.34 -15.24 -10.48
CA ILE A 215 16.29 -16.28 -10.41
C ILE A 215 16.68 -17.31 -9.34
N GLN A 216 17.95 -17.71 -9.30
CA GLN A 216 18.48 -18.64 -8.29
C GLN A 216 18.33 -18.12 -6.86
N TRP A 217 18.54 -16.82 -6.61
CA TRP A 217 18.31 -16.21 -5.30
C TRP A 217 16.83 -15.97 -4.99
N ALA A 218 16.01 -15.72 -6.01
CA ALA A 218 14.56 -15.54 -5.82
C ALA A 218 13.91 -16.78 -5.23
N ILE A 219 14.35 -17.99 -5.62
CA ILE A 219 13.82 -19.26 -5.12
C ILE A 219 13.90 -19.38 -3.58
N PRO A 220 15.09 -19.40 -2.94
CA PRO A 220 15.19 -19.55 -1.48
C PRO A 220 14.59 -18.36 -0.73
N ILE A 221 14.67 -17.15 -1.29
CA ILE A 221 14.05 -15.96 -0.68
C ILE A 221 12.52 -16.10 -0.67
N HIS A 222 11.92 -16.56 -1.77
CA HIS A 222 10.48 -16.80 -1.86
C HIS A 222 10.02 -17.79 -0.79
N PHE A 223 10.67 -18.95 -0.72
CA PHE A 223 10.34 -19.99 0.27
C PHE A 223 10.54 -19.51 1.71
N LEU A 224 11.63 -18.80 2.01
CA LEU A 224 11.88 -18.24 3.33
C LEU A 224 10.79 -17.22 3.72
N SER A 225 10.45 -16.29 2.82
CA SER A 225 9.43 -15.29 3.08
C SER A 225 8.04 -15.91 3.27
N VAL A 226 7.68 -16.90 2.45
CA VAL A 226 6.43 -17.66 2.64
C VAL A 226 6.44 -18.39 3.98
N GLY A 227 7.54 -19.09 4.31
CA GLY A 227 7.68 -19.82 5.57
C GLY A 227 7.55 -18.93 6.82
N LEU A 228 8.15 -17.74 6.79
CA LEU A 228 8.01 -16.75 7.85
C LEU A 228 6.55 -16.31 8.02
N VAL A 229 5.85 -15.98 6.92
CA VAL A 229 4.43 -15.59 7.00
C VAL A 229 3.57 -16.73 7.50
N VAL A 230 3.79 -17.96 7.01
CA VAL A 230 3.03 -19.16 7.42
C VAL A 230 3.22 -19.45 8.91
N SER A 231 4.43 -19.32 9.43
CA SER A 231 4.71 -19.53 10.87
C SER A 231 3.88 -18.59 11.75
N GLY A 232 3.78 -17.32 11.37
CA GLY A 232 2.92 -16.35 12.05
C GLY A 232 1.43 -16.57 11.77
N LEU A 233 1.06 -17.08 10.59
CA LEU A 233 -0.33 -17.39 10.22
C LEU A 233 -0.94 -18.45 11.13
N LEU A 234 -0.17 -19.48 11.50
CA LEU A 234 -0.62 -20.51 12.45
C LEU A 234 -0.97 -19.90 13.81
N ILE A 235 -0.10 -19.01 14.31
CA ILE A 235 -0.33 -18.28 15.56
C ILE A 235 -1.55 -17.36 15.42
N HIS A 236 -1.67 -16.64 14.30
CA HIS A 236 -2.79 -15.74 14.02
C HIS A 236 -4.13 -16.49 14.01
N VAL A 237 -4.22 -17.63 13.34
CA VAL A 237 -5.43 -18.47 13.30
C VAL A 237 -5.74 -19.04 14.69
N TYR A 238 -4.73 -19.54 15.41
CA TYR A 238 -4.92 -20.03 16.77
C TYR A 238 -5.45 -18.93 17.72
N MET A 239 -4.80 -17.77 17.73
CA MET A 239 -5.18 -16.63 18.56
C MET A 239 -6.58 -16.12 18.21
N GLY A 240 -6.95 -16.11 16.93
CA GLY A 240 -8.28 -15.68 16.51
C GLY A 240 -9.37 -16.72 16.82
N ALA A 241 -9.22 -17.95 16.36
CA ALA A 241 -10.30 -18.93 16.35
C ALA A 241 -10.40 -19.76 17.64
N VAL A 242 -9.28 -20.00 18.31
CA VAL A 242 -9.19 -20.94 19.44
C VAL A 242 -9.09 -20.21 20.77
N PHE A 243 -8.27 -19.17 20.85
CA PHE A 243 -7.96 -18.52 22.11
C PHE A 243 -9.18 -17.75 22.68
N PRO A 244 -9.71 -18.11 23.87
CA PRO A 244 -11.00 -17.60 24.35
C PRO A 244 -11.09 -16.08 24.50
N GLU A 245 -10.00 -15.42 24.91
CA GLU A 245 -9.99 -13.97 25.12
C GLU A 245 -10.17 -13.21 23.80
N GLU A 246 -9.59 -13.70 22.72
CA GLU A 246 -9.55 -13.03 21.41
C GLU A 246 -10.60 -13.58 20.42
N LYS A 247 -11.28 -14.68 20.78
CA LYS A 247 -12.35 -15.30 19.98
C LYS A 247 -13.42 -14.32 19.47
N PRO A 248 -13.90 -13.32 20.25
CA PRO A 248 -14.81 -12.31 19.75
C PRO A 248 -14.24 -11.50 18.56
N ALA A 249 -12.92 -11.28 18.52
CA ALA A 249 -12.28 -10.58 17.41
C ALA A 249 -12.33 -11.41 16.11
N PHE A 250 -12.24 -12.74 16.17
CA PHE A 250 -12.42 -13.59 14.98
C PHE A 250 -13.82 -13.47 14.39
N PHE A 251 -14.87 -13.59 15.21
CA PHE A 251 -16.25 -13.42 14.71
C PHE A 251 -16.52 -12.01 14.17
N SER A 252 -15.76 -11.01 14.63
CA SER A 252 -15.84 -9.66 14.06
C SER A 252 -15.27 -9.55 12.64
N MET A 253 -14.43 -10.48 12.21
CA MET A 253 -13.99 -10.57 10.81
C MET A 253 -15.05 -11.16 9.88
N VAL A 254 -16.09 -11.79 10.44
CA VAL A 254 -17.25 -12.29 9.70
C VAL A 254 -18.40 -11.28 9.77
N THR A 255 -18.67 -10.73 10.96
CA THR A 255 -19.86 -9.91 11.23
C THR A 255 -19.61 -8.40 11.22
N GLY A 256 -18.34 -7.97 11.26
CA GLY A 256 -17.93 -6.56 11.38
C GLY A 256 -18.03 -5.99 12.80
N ASN A 257 -18.66 -6.70 13.73
CA ASN A 257 -19.01 -6.18 15.06
C ASN A 257 -18.43 -7.05 16.19
N VAL A 258 -18.18 -6.42 17.33
CA VAL A 258 -17.78 -7.07 18.61
C VAL A 258 -18.70 -6.60 19.73
N SER A 259 -18.73 -7.32 20.85
CA SER A 259 -19.37 -6.77 22.06
C SER A 259 -18.60 -5.54 22.55
N GLU A 260 -19.34 -4.56 23.06
CA GLU A 260 -18.73 -3.35 23.65
C GLU A 260 -17.85 -3.72 24.85
N LEU A 261 -18.28 -4.67 25.68
CA LEU A 261 -17.49 -5.18 26.81
C LEU A 261 -16.12 -5.74 26.39
N PHE A 262 -16.03 -6.39 25.23
CA PHE A 262 -14.76 -6.90 24.72
C PHE A 262 -13.80 -5.76 24.39
N LEU A 263 -14.28 -4.70 23.73
CA LEU A 263 -13.46 -3.52 23.45
C LEU A 263 -13.05 -2.82 24.75
N TYR A 264 -13.97 -2.67 25.69
CA TYR A 264 -13.68 -2.06 26.99
C TYR A 264 -12.55 -2.77 27.74
N LYS A 265 -12.54 -4.10 27.74
CA LYS A 265 -11.52 -4.90 28.46
C LYS A 265 -10.20 -5.04 27.71
N HIS A 266 -10.24 -5.35 26.41
CA HIS A 266 -9.05 -5.77 25.67
C HIS A 266 -8.49 -4.69 24.73
N HIS A 267 -9.30 -3.68 24.38
CA HIS A 267 -8.94 -2.62 23.44
C HIS A 267 -9.41 -1.25 23.96
N PHE A 268 -9.10 -0.94 25.23
CA PHE A 268 -9.66 0.21 25.94
C PHE A 268 -9.34 1.55 25.26
N ASP A 269 -8.14 1.72 24.69
CA ASP A 269 -7.79 2.95 23.94
C ASP A 269 -8.64 3.09 22.67
N TYR A 270 -8.92 1.98 21.99
CA TYR A 270 -9.84 1.99 20.85
C TYR A 270 -11.29 2.22 21.28
N TRP A 271 -11.73 1.66 22.41
CA TRP A 271 -13.06 1.91 22.95
C TRP A 271 -13.27 3.41 23.24
N LYS A 272 -12.29 4.07 23.88
CA LYS A 272 -12.31 5.53 24.12
C LYS A 272 -12.51 6.32 22.83
N GLU A 273 -11.72 6.03 21.80
CA GLU A 273 -11.83 6.66 20.46
C GLU A 273 -13.25 6.49 19.87
N ARG A 274 -13.87 5.32 20.07
CA ARG A 274 -15.22 5.05 19.55
C ARG A 274 -16.31 5.79 20.31
N ILE A 275 -16.17 5.95 21.63
CA ILE A 275 -17.10 6.75 22.44
C ILE A 275 -17.05 8.23 22.04
N VAL A 276 -15.85 8.80 21.86
CA VAL A 276 -15.68 10.19 21.41
C VAL A 276 -16.36 10.40 20.05
N LYS A 277 -16.10 9.51 19.08
CA LYS A 277 -16.76 9.55 17.76
C LYS A 277 -18.29 9.37 17.83
N GLN A 278 -18.78 8.58 18.77
CA GLN A 278 -20.21 8.40 18.98
C GLN A 278 -20.83 9.69 19.55
N CYS A 279 -20.14 10.38 20.46
CA CYS A 279 -20.55 11.68 20.97
C CYS A 279 -20.61 12.72 19.84
N GLU A 280 -19.55 12.85 19.05
CA GLU A 280 -19.51 13.74 17.87
C GLU A 280 -20.67 13.48 16.91
N TRP A 281 -20.94 12.21 16.61
CA TRP A 281 -22.00 11.85 15.68
C TRP A 281 -23.39 12.15 16.25
N ARG A 282 -23.66 11.80 17.51
CA ARG A 282 -24.95 12.09 18.15
C ARG A 282 -25.19 13.60 18.26
N LYS A 283 -24.14 14.38 18.54
CA LYS A 283 -24.22 15.85 18.59
C LYS A 283 -24.59 16.53 17.27
N LYS A 284 -24.43 15.85 16.13
CA LYS A 284 -24.92 16.35 14.84
C LYS A 284 -26.44 16.25 14.70
N THR A 285 -27.09 15.38 15.50
CA THR A 285 -28.53 15.13 15.44
C THR A 285 -29.26 15.68 16.67
N ASP A 286 -28.62 15.64 17.84
CA ASP A 286 -29.17 16.10 19.11
C ASP A 286 -28.07 16.82 19.91
N LEU A 287 -28.27 18.11 20.20
CA LEU A 287 -27.28 18.96 20.87
C LEU A 287 -27.18 18.67 22.39
N ASP A 288 -28.19 18.03 22.97
CA ASP A 288 -28.34 17.86 24.42
C ASP A 288 -27.91 16.47 24.93
N VAL A 289 -27.14 15.72 24.11
CA VAL A 289 -26.62 14.39 24.47
C VAL A 289 -25.85 14.43 25.80
N THR A 290 -26.27 13.58 26.73
CA THR A 290 -25.69 13.47 28.07
C THR A 290 -24.68 12.33 28.16
N LEU A 291 -23.84 12.34 29.21
CA LEU A 291 -22.88 11.25 29.47
C LEU A 291 -23.54 9.89 29.69
N THR A 292 -24.71 9.84 30.30
CA THR A 292 -25.46 8.59 30.53
C THR A 292 -26.05 7.98 29.26
N ASP A 293 -26.23 8.78 28.20
CA ASP A 293 -26.61 8.27 26.88
C ASP A 293 -25.47 7.52 26.19
N LEU A 294 -24.23 7.80 26.62
CA LEU A 294 -22.99 7.29 26.03
C LEU A 294 -22.35 6.20 26.88
N LEU A 295 -22.33 6.38 28.22
CA LEU A 295 -21.57 5.57 29.15
C LEU A 295 -22.49 4.91 30.21
N PRO A 296 -22.09 3.77 30.78
CA PRO A 296 -22.73 3.25 32.00
C PRO A 296 -22.69 4.26 33.13
N ASP A 297 -23.71 4.27 33.98
CA ASP A 297 -23.89 5.27 35.05
C ASP A 297 -22.66 5.40 35.95
N SER A 298 -22.06 4.28 36.38
CA SER A 298 -20.87 4.31 37.26
C SER A 298 -19.63 4.91 36.58
N LEU A 299 -19.55 4.81 35.25
CA LEU A 299 -18.45 5.37 34.49
C LEU A 299 -18.72 6.82 34.11
N ALA A 300 -19.98 7.16 33.82
CA ALA A 300 -20.43 8.52 33.57
C ALA A 300 -20.08 9.43 34.75
N GLU A 301 -20.34 8.99 35.99
CA GLU A 301 -19.97 9.71 37.22
C GLU A 301 -18.45 9.97 37.32
N LYS A 302 -17.63 8.92 37.10
CA LYS A 302 -16.16 9.04 37.15
C LYS A 302 -15.63 9.99 36.08
N VAL A 303 -16.19 9.94 34.87
CA VAL A 303 -15.80 10.84 33.78
C VAL A 303 -16.24 12.27 34.08
N LEU A 304 -17.44 12.48 34.65
CA LEU A 304 -17.92 13.80 35.07
C LEU A 304 -16.97 14.46 36.06
N ALA A 305 -16.53 13.72 37.08
CA ALA A 305 -15.54 14.22 38.04
C ALA A 305 -14.24 14.68 37.36
N LYS A 306 -13.76 13.94 36.34
CA LYS A 306 -12.57 14.34 35.57
C LYS A 306 -12.80 15.54 34.65
N VAL A 307 -14.02 15.72 34.16
CA VAL A 307 -14.38 16.87 33.35
C VAL A 307 -14.44 18.14 34.20
N GLU A 308 -14.98 18.03 35.41
CA GLU A 308 -14.99 19.13 36.39
C GLU A 308 -13.56 19.54 36.78
N GLU A 309 -12.64 18.58 36.95
CA GLU A 309 -11.21 18.86 37.16
C GLU A 309 -10.54 19.60 35.99
N LEU A 310 -10.96 19.32 34.74
CA LEU A 310 -10.35 19.87 33.52
C LEU A 310 -10.80 21.31 33.20
N GLY A 311 -11.97 21.72 33.69
CA GLY A 311 -12.53 23.05 33.42
C GLY A 311 -12.91 23.29 31.95
N ASP A 312 -12.97 24.56 31.55
CA ASP A 312 -13.26 24.95 30.18
C ASP A 312 -12.04 24.76 29.27
N VAL A 313 -12.22 23.92 28.26
CA VAL A 313 -11.22 23.63 27.25
C VAL A 313 -11.65 24.29 25.94
N GLU A 314 -10.81 25.15 25.38
CA GLU A 314 -11.00 25.70 24.04
C GLU A 314 -10.71 24.64 22.96
N GLU A 315 -11.62 24.51 21.99
CA GLU A 315 -11.41 23.68 20.80
C GLU A 315 -10.60 24.46 19.77
N GLU A 316 -9.39 23.99 19.44
CA GLU A 316 -8.66 24.51 18.28
C GLU A 316 -9.32 23.98 16.99
N PRO A 317 -9.71 24.85 16.04
CA PRO A 317 -10.32 24.40 14.80
C PRO A 317 -9.32 23.62 13.93
N GLU A 318 -9.68 22.40 13.53
CA GLU A 318 -8.87 21.58 12.63
C GLU A 318 -8.88 22.17 11.21
N VAL A 319 -7.84 22.92 10.84
CA VAL A 319 -7.70 23.50 9.50
C VAL A 319 -7.22 22.43 8.51
N ILE A 320 -8.12 21.92 7.68
CA ILE A 320 -7.78 20.97 6.60
C ILE A 320 -7.21 21.73 5.41
N ASP A 321 -5.88 21.82 5.32
CA ASP A 321 -5.20 22.35 4.14
C ASP A 321 -5.34 21.40 2.92
N LEU A 322 -6.03 21.87 1.88
CA LEU A 322 -6.24 21.19 0.60
C LEU A 322 -5.23 21.60 -0.49
N SER A 323 -4.27 22.47 -0.17
CA SER A 323 -3.27 22.94 -1.12
C SER A 323 -2.42 21.78 -1.69
N PRO A 324 -1.93 21.93 -2.93
CA PRO A 324 -0.92 21.04 -3.49
C PRO A 324 0.29 20.95 -2.57
N LYS A 325 0.79 19.73 -2.35
CA LYS A 325 2.03 19.57 -1.58
C LYS A 325 3.22 20.23 -2.30
N PRO A 326 4.39 20.39 -1.65
CA PRO A 326 5.63 20.71 -2.36
C PRO A 326 6.05 19.58 -3.32
N TYR A 327 6.83 19.91 -4.36
CA TYR A 327 7.48 18.89 -5.20
C TYR A 327 8.58 18.18 -4.40
N TRP A 328 8.93 16.96 -4.82
CA TRP A 328 10.08 16.27 -4.24
C TRP A 328 11.34 17.04 -4.57
N ASN A 329 12.33 16.95 -3.67
CA ASN A 329 13.65 17.48 -3.93
C ASN A 329 14.20 16.86 -5.25
N PRO A 330 14.59 17.67 -6.25
CA PRO A 330 14.99 17.19 -7.56
C PRO A 330 16.23 16.28 -7.52
N TYR A 331 17.13 16.47 -6.55
CA TYR A 331 18.30 15.60 -6.36
C TYR A 331 17.89 14.21 -5.88
N ILE A 332 16.92 14.13 -4.97
CA ILE A 332 16.39 12.85 -4.47
C ILE A 332 15.65 12.13 -5.60
N ALA A 333 14.81 12.85 -6.34
CA ALA A 333 14.09 12.29 -7.48
C ALA A 333 15.06 11.79 -8.57
N GLY A 334 16.12 12.56 -8.86
CA GLY A 334 17.18 12.18 -9.80
C GLY A 334 17.98 10.95 -9.34
N ALA A 335 18.36 10.88 -8.07
CA ALA A 335 19.04 9.71 -7.50
C ALA A 335 18.17 8.45 -7.58
N LEU A 336 16.88 8.55 -7.23
CA LEU A 336 15.94 7.43 -7.36
C LEU A 336 15.73 7.01 -8.82
N LEU A 337 15.64 7.97 -9.74
CA LEU A 337 15.58 7.66 -11.17
C LEU A 337 16.85 6.92 -11.62
N GLY A 338 18.03 7.36 -11.17
CA GLY A 338 19.31 6.69 -11.43
C GLY A 338 19.35 5.27 -10.87
N LEU A 339 18.81 5.04 -9.66
CA LEU A 339 18.69 3.70 -9.09
C LEU A 339 17.73 2.81 -9.88
N VAL A 340 16.60 3.36 -10.36
CA VAL A 340 15.67 2.64 -11.25
C VAL A 340 16.37 2.29 -12.56
N MET A 341 17.14 3.20 -13.13
CA MET A 341 17.91 2.94 -14.34
C MET A 341 18.97 1.86 -14.15
N LEU A 342 19.76 1.96 -13.07
CA LEU A 342 20.74 0.94 -12.69
C LEU A 342 20.07 -0.43 -12.54
N PHE A 343 18.93 -0.46 -11.83
CA PHE A 343 18.12 -1.66 -11.68
C PHE A 343 17.66 -2.20 -13.05
N THR A 344 17.16 -1.36 -13.97
CA THR A 344 16.75 -1.85 -15.30
C THR A 344 17.91 -2.40 -16.12
N PHE A 345 19.09 -1.78 -16.06
CA PHE A 345 20.27 -2.31 -16.74
C PHE A 345 20.71 -3.64 -16.16
N PHE A 346 20.81 -3.71 -14.83
CA PHE A 346 21.27 -4.89 -14.11
C PHE A 346 20.30 -6.06 -14.25
N MET A 347 19.00 -5.79 -14.17
CA MET A 347 17.96 -6.83 -14.16
C MET A 347 17.50 -7.20 -15.56
N LEU A 348 17.41 -6.25 -16.49
CA LEU A 348 16.74 -6.45 -17.79
C LEU A 348 17.67 -6.27 -19.00
N GLY A 349 18.95 -5.98 -18.75
CA GLY A 349 19.97 -5.80 -19.77
C GLY A 349 19.74 -4.59 -20.67
N ARG A 350 18.86 -3.66 -20.27
CA ARG A 350 18.45 -2.51 -21.08
C ARG A 350 18.04 -1.33 -20.21
N GLY A 351 18.19 -0.12 -20.73
CA GLY A 351 17.73 1.09 -20.05
C GLY A 351 16.26 1.42 -20.33
N ILE A 352 15.82 2.52 -19.72
CA ILE A 352 14.46 3.05 -19.81
C ILE A 352 14.21 3.78 -21.15
N GLY A 353 12.97 3.73 -21.63
CA GLY A 353 12.55 4.36 -22.87
C GLY A 353 11.04 4.34 -23.10
N ALA A 354 10.49 5.41 -23.67
CA ALA A 354 9.04 5.54 -23.87
C ALA A 354 8.58 5.32 -25.33
N SER A 355 9.34 5.80 -26.32
CA SER A 355 8.80 5.97 -27.68
C SER A 355 8.50 4.65 -28.42
N SER A 356 9.18 3.55 -28.10
CA SER A 356 8.86 2.27 -28.75
C SER A 356 7.51 1.71 -28.30
N ALA A 357 7.01 2.07 -27.12
CA ALA A 357 5.71 1.62 -26.65
C ALA A 357 4.58 2.19 -27.53
N LEU A 358 4.65 3.49 -27.85
CA LEU A 358 3.68 4.15 -28.73
C LEU A 358 3.74 3.60 -30.16
N ALA A 359 4.94 3.35 -30.68
CA ALA A 359 5.09 2.71 -31.99
C ALA A 359 4.47 1.32 -32.02
N ARG A 360 4.72 0.50 -31.00
CA ARG A 360 4.13 -0.85 -30.85
C ARG A 360 2.61 -0.82 -30.73
N LEU A 361 2.06 0.16 -30.00
CA LEU A 361 0.62 0.38 -29.92
C LEU A 361 0.03 0.75 -31.28
N GLY A 362 0.69 1.64 -32.03
CA GLY A 362 0.29 1.98 -33.40
C GLY A 362 0.30 0.76 -34.32
N VAL A 363 1.40 -0.02 -34.35
CA VAL A 363 1.46 -1.25 -35.16
C VAL A 363 0.41 -2.26 -34.72
N PHE A 364 0.15 -2.41 -33.42
CA PHE A 364 -0.90 -3.29 -32.92
C PHE A 364 -2.28 -2.88 -33.43
N ILE A 365 -2.62 -1.58 -33.34
CA ILE A 365 -3.89 -1.05 -33.84
C ILE A 365 -3.99 -1.25 -35.36
N GLU A 366 -2.95 -0.89 -36.11
CA GLU A 366 -2.96 -1.06 -37.56
C GLU A 366 -3.01 -2.52 -38.00
N ASN A 367 -2.41 -3.45 -37.25
CA ASN A 367 -2.49 -4.87 -37.54
C ASN A 367 -3.90 -5.45 -37.32
N ILE A 368 -4.71 -4.81 -36.45
CA ILE A 368 -6.13 -5.20 -36.27
C ILE A 368 -6.94 -4.84 -37.52
N PHE A 369 -6.69 -3.67 -38.12
CA PHE A 369 -7.48 -3.16 -39.25
C PHE A 369 -6.91 -3.52 -40.62
N PHE A 370 -5.59 -3.62 -40.75
CA PHE A 370 -4.85 -3.76 -42.02
C PHE A 370 -3.66 -4.73 -41.89
N PRO A 371 -3.88 -6.03 -41.58
CA PRO A 371 -2.81 -7.00 -41.33
C PRO A 371 -1.88 -7.20 -42.54
N ASP A 372 -2.40 -7.27 -43.76
CA ASP A 372 -1.59 -7.46 -44.98
C ASP A 372 -0.67 -6.28 -45.26
N TYR A 373 -1.12 -5.05 -44.97
CA TYR A 373 -0.30 -3.85 -45.06
C TYR A 373 0.84 -3.87 -44.04
N VAL A 374 0.53 -4.22 -42.79
CA VAL A 374 1.53 -4.29 -41.72
C VAL A 374 2.59 -5.35 -42.01
N LEU A 375 2.19 -6.52 -42.51
CA LEU A 375 3.11 -7.62 -42.86
C LEU A 375 4.00 -7.29 -44.05
N SER A 376 3.46 -6.64 -45.08
CA SER A 376 4.22 -6.24 -46.28
C SER A 376 5.13 -5.03 -46.05
N ASN A 377 4.89 -4.23 -45.00
CA ASN A 377 5.67 -3.04 -44.71
C ASN A 377 6.99 -3.38 -43.98
N PRO A 378 8.17 -3.06 -44.56
CA PRO A 378 9.48 -3.42 -43.98
C PRO A 378 9.73 -2.86 -42.57
N ALA A 379 9.15 -1.71 -42.23
CA ALA A 379 9.34 -1.09 -40.93
C ALA A 379 8.41 -1.67 -39.84
N TRP A 380 7.31 -2.30 -40.24
CA TRP A 380 6.21 -2.70 -39.36
C TRP A 380 6.11 -4.22 -39.20
N GLY A 381 6.34 -4.98 -40.28
CA GLY A 381 6.27 -6.45 -40.28
C GLY A 381 7.17 -7.09 -39.22
N ARG A 382 8.31 -6.48 -38.92
CA ARG A 382 9.22 -6.92 -37.84
C ARG A 382 8.57 -6.96 -36.44
N TYR A 383 7.53 -6.16 -36.19
CA TYR A 383 6.86 -6.15 -34.89
C TYR A 383 5.85 -7.30 -34.72
N VAL A 384 5.37 -7.89 -35.81
CA VAL A 384 4.32 -8.92 -35.83
C VAL A 384 4.80 -10.29 -36.32
N SER A 385 5.97 -10.34 -36.98
CA SER A 385 6.57 -11.56 -37.59
C SER A 385 6.81 -12.75 -36.65
N GLY A 386 6.81 -12.55 -35.32
CA GLY A 386 7.08 -13.61 -34.33
C GLY A 386 5.86 -14.29 -33.73
N GLY A 387 4.65 -14.05 -34.25
CA GLY A 387 3.39 -14.61 -33.73
C GLY A 387 2.98 -14.11 -32.33
N LYS A 388 3.81 -13.27 -31.70
CA LYS A 388 3.54 -12.62 -30.41
C LYS A 388 3.02 -11.21 -30.63
N SER A 389 2.11 -10.76 -29.77
CA SER A 389 1.59 -9.39 -29.84
C SER A 389 2.74 -8.36 -29.74
N PRO A 390 2.76 -7.31 -30.60
CA PRO A 390 3.71 -6.20 -30.51
C PRO A 390 3.75 -5.54 -29.13
N LEU A 391 2.66 -5.62 -28.37
CA LEU A 391 2.49 -5.07 -27.03
C LEU A 391 3.26 -5.86 -25.95
N LEU A 392 3.58 -7.14 -26.18
CA LEU A 392 4.36 -7.97 -25.24
C LEU A 392 5.85 -7.60 -25.28
N ASN A 393 6.15 -6.37 -24.87
CA ASN A 393 7.48 -5.81 -24.83
C ASN A 393 7.67 -5.00 -23.55
N PHE A 394 8.89 -5.05 -23.01
CA PHE A 394 9.27 -4.30 -21.82
C PHE A 394 8.85 -2.82 -21.85
N MET A 395 9.08 -2.11 -22.97
CA MET A 395 8.73 -0.67 -23.04
C MET A 395 7.22 -0.42 -22.94
N THR A 396 6.38 -1.37 -23.38
CA THR A 396 4.92 -1.27 -23.20
C THR A 396 4.56 -1.29 -21.72
N PHE A 397 5.14 -2.24 -20.97
CA PHE A 397 4.93 -2.35 -19.53
C PHE A 397 5.56 -1.17 -18.76
N GLU A 398 6.73 -0.70 -19.19
CA GLU A 398 7.37 0.49 -18.64
C GLU A 398 6.46 1.72 -18.74
N VAL A 399 5.93 2.01 -19.93
CA VAL A 399 5.04 3.16 -20.14
C VAL A 399 3.75 3.04 -19.36
N LEU A 400 3.15 1.85 -19.27
CA LEU A 400 2.00 1.60 -18.39
C LEU A 400 2.35 1.88 -16.92
N GLY A 401 3.52 1.41 -16.46
CA GLY A 401 4.05 1.70 -15.13
C GLY A 401 4.24 3.20 -14.88
N VAL A 402 4.76 3.95 -15.86
CA VAL A 402 4.93 5.40 -15.78
C VAL A 402 3.58 6.12 -15.70
N ILE A 403 2.58 5.69 -16.47
CA ILE A 403 1.22 6.26 -16.42
C ILE A 403 0.59 6.04 -15.04
N ILE A 404 0.63 4.79 -14.55
CA ILE A 404 0.08 4.42 -13.24
C ILE A 404 0.84 5.15 -12.12
N GLY A 405 2.17 5.13 -12.16
CA GLY A 405 3.04 5.80 -11.20
C GLY A 405 2.84 7.31 -11.17
N GLY A 406 2.72 7.95 -12.34
CA GLY A 406 2.42 9.37 -12.47
C GLY A 406 1.05 9.73 -11.89
N PHE A 407 0.02 8.91 -12.15
CA PHE A 407 -1.31 9.10 -11.56
C PHE A 407 -1.31 8.97 -10.04
N ILE A 408 -0.59 7.98 -9.50
CA ILE A 408 -0.42 7.78 -8.05
C ILE A 408 0.32 8.97 -7.44
N ALA A 409 1.43 9.39 -8.04
CA ALA A 409 2.24 10.52 -7.56
C ALA A 409 1.43 11.83 -7.57
N GLY A 410 0.69 12.10 -8.65
CA GLY A 410 -0.19 13.26 -8.74
C GLY A 410 -1.32 13.22 -7.70
N ARG A 411 -1.91 12.04 -7.45
CA ARG A 411 -2.91 11.85 -6.41
C ARG A 411 -2.32 12.15 -5.03
N GLN A 412 -1.16 11.57 -4.70
CA GLN A 412 -0.47 11.80 -3.42
C GLN A 412 -0.10 13.28 -3.23
N GLY A 413 0.31 13.95 -4.30
CA GLY A 413 0.63 15.38 -4.33
C GLY A 413 -0.57 16.32 -4.29
N ARG A 414 -1.80 15.80 -4.38
CA ARG A 414 -3.06 16.58 -4.51
C ARG A 414 -3.09 17.46 -5.78
N ARG A 415 -2.60 16.90 -6.90
CA ARG A 415 -2.47 17.62 -8.19
C ARG A 415 -3.20 16.96 -9.36
N ASN A 416 -4.01 15.93 -9.13
CA ASN A 416 -4.81 15.34 -10.21
C ASN A 416 -5.96 16.28 -10.55
N LYS A 417 -5.78 17.05 -11.61
CA LYS A 417 -6.82 17.88 -12.23
C LYS A 417 -6.68 17.82 -13.75
N ILE A 418 -7.80 17.89 -14.45
CA ILE A 418 -7.83 18.06 -15.90
C ILE A 418 -7.67 19.55 -16.16
N GLU A 419 -6.57 19.95 -16.77
CA GLU A 419 -6.28 21.35 -17.08
C GLU A 419 -5.42 21.50 -18.33
N ILE A 420 -5.49 22.68 -18.94
CA ILE A 420 -4.59 23.07 -20.02
C ILE A 420 -3.57 24.05 -19.44
N LEU A 421 -2.34 23.59 -19.24
CA LEU A 421 -1.24 24.43 -18.77
C LEU A 421 -0.85 25.45 -19.86
N LYS A 422 -1.04 26.73 -19.56
CA LYS A 422 -0.83 27.84 -20.51
C LYS A 422 -0.48 29.14 -19.78
N GLY A 423 0.17 30.07 -20.48
CA GLY A 423 0.34 31.44 -19.98
C GLY A 423 -0.99 32.18 -19.81
N PRO A 424 -1.02 33.25 -18.99
CA PRO A 424 -2.25 34.03 -18.76
C PRO A 424 -2.80 34.62 -20.06
N ASN A 425 -1.92 34.96 -21.01
CA ASN A 425 -2.25 35.74 -22.21
C ASN A 425 -2.54 34.92 -23.49
N ILE A 426 -2.55 33.58 -23.43
CA ILE A 426 -2.79 32.71 -24.60
C ILE A 426 -4.14 31.98 -24.52
N SER A 427 -4.83 31.83 -25.64
CA SER A 427 -6.06 31.04 -25.71
C SER A 427 -5.78 29.53 -25.73
N ASN A 428 -6.75 28.72 -25.28
CA ASN A 428 -6.66 27.25 -25.31
C ASN A 428 -6.38 26.72 -26.72
N LYS A 429 -7.05 27.28 -27.73
CA LYS A 429 -6.86 26.89 -29.14
C LYS A 429 -5.42 27.11 -29.59
N LYS A 430 -4.85 28.30 -29.35
CA LYS A 430 -3.45 28.58 -29.69
C LYS A 430 -2.50 27.64 -28.96
N ARG A 431 -2.69 27.43 -27.66
CA ARG A 431 -1.86 26.51 -26.86
C ARG A 431 -1.84 25.09 -27.41
N LEU A 432 -3.02 24.56 -27.79
CA LEU A 432 -3.16 23.21 -28.33
C LEU A 432 -2.52 23.09 -29.73
N ILE A 433 -2.68 24.10 -30.59
CA ILE A 433 -2.03 24.14 -31.91
C ILE A 433 -0.50 24.09 -31.76
N PHE A 434 0.07 24.96 -30.90
CA PHE A 434 1.52 24.96 -30.66
C PHE A 434 2.00 23.66 -29.98
N ALA A 435 1.21 23.07 -29.09
CA ALA A 435 1.52 21.77 -28.49
C ALA A 435 1.59 20.66 -29.56
N LEU A 436 0.63 20.65 -30.48
CA LEU A 436 0.55 19.69 -31.58
C LEU A 436 1.74 19.86 -32.54
N LEU A 437 2.02 21.09 -32.99
CA LEU A 437 3.16 21.39 -33.87
C LEU A 437 4.48 21.01 -33.20
N GLY A 438 4.68 21.36 -31.93
CA GLY A 438 5.86 20.96 -31.17
C GLY A 438 6.01 19.44 -31.07
N GLY A 439 4.90 18.72 -30.85
CA GLY A 439 4.87 17.26 -30.85
C GLY A 439 5.23 16.65 -32.21
N MET A 440 4.73 17.21 -33.30
CA MET A 440 5.06 16.78 -34.67
C MET A 440 6.56 16.96 -34.96
N PHE A 441 7.14 18.13 -34.65
CA PHE A 441 8.57 18.37 -34.83
C PHE A 441 9.42 17.46 -33.96
N MET A 442 9.02 17.22 -32.71
CA MET A 442 9.71 16.28 -31.82
C MET A 442 9.67 14.85 -32.36
N GLY A 443 8.52 14.41 -32.89
CA GLY A 443 8.36 13.10 -33.52
C GLY A 443 9.22 12.92 -34.77
N LEU A 444 9.25 13.95 -35.65
CA LEU A 444 10.12 13.97 -36.83
C LEU A 444 11.60 13.91 -36.42
N GLY A 445 12.01 14.72 -35.44
CA GLY A 445 13.38 14.73 -34.92
C GLY A 445 13.79 13.37 -34.36
N ALA A 446 12.93 12.70 -33.60
CA ALA A 446 13.19 11.36 -33.07
C ALA A 446 13.40 10.31 -34.18
N ARG A 447 12.69 10.43 -35.32
CA ARG A 447 12.88 9.54 -36.47
C ARG A 447 14.21 9.80 -37.18
N VAL A 448 14.57 11.06 -37.39
CA VAL A 448 15.88 11.45 -37.96
C VAL A 448 17.02 10.98 -37.07
N ALA A 449 16.89 11.13 -35.76
CA ALA A 449 17.87 10.69 -34.77
C ALA A 449 17.91 9.16 -34.56
N ARG A 450 17.01 8.39 -35.20
CA ARG A 450 16.87 6.93 -35.07
C ARG A 450 16.72 6.44 -33.63
N GLY A 451 16.20 7.27 -32.73
CA GLY A 451 16.17 6.97 -31.30
C GLY A 451 15.17 7.83 -30.54
N CYS A 452 14.75 7.36 -29.37
CA CYS A 452 13.93 8.18 -28.48
C CYS A 452 14.79 9.23 -27.79
N THR A 453 14.26 10.45 -27.64
CA THR A 453 14.98 11.56 -27.00
C THR A 453 15.32 11.26 -25.55
N SER A 454 14.38 10.68 -24.81
CA SER A 454 14.59 10.30 -23.41
C SER A 454 15.59 9.17 -23.24
N GLY A 455 15.57 8.14 -24.08
CA GLY A 455 16.55 7.05 -24.00
C GLY A 455 17.94 7.47 -24.47
N LEU A 456 18.05 8.28 -25.52
CA LEU A 456 19.35 8.78 -25.97
C LEU A 456 20.02 9.65 -24.89
N ALA A 457 19.25 10.49 -24.19
CA ALA A 457 19.76 11.30 -23.09
C ALA A 457 19.99 10.49 -21.80
N LEU A 458 18.96 9.79 -21.28
CA LEU A 458 19.02 9.10 -19.99
C LEU A 458 19.85 7.82 -20.09
N THR A 459 19.46 6.89 -20.96
CA THR A 459 20.12 5.58 -21.11
C THR A 459 21.51 5.77 -21.71
N GLY A 460 21.66 6.62 -22.73
CA GLY A 460 22.97 6.95 -23.32
C GLY A 460 23.88 7.71 -22.37
N GLY A 461 23.36 8.68 -21.61
CA GLY A 461 24.12 9.38 -20.58
C GLY A 461 24.60 8.45 -19.46
N ALA A 462 23.73 7.56 -18.98
CA ALA A 462 24.05 6.59 -17.93
C ALA A 462 25.10 5.55 -18.36
N THR A 463 25.15 5.18 -19.65
CA THR A 463 26.20 4.30 -20.19
C THR A 463 27.45 5.04 -20.63
N MET A 464 27.55 6.34 -20.35
CA MET A 464 28.67 7.20 -20.76
C MET A 464 28.88 7.25 -22.29
N ALA A 465 27.82 7.02 -23.07
CA ALA A 465 27.89 7.11 -24.52
C ALA A 465 28.09 8.58 -24.94
N LEU A 466 29.15 8.85 -25.71
CA LEU A 466 29.47 10.19 -26.20
C LEU A 466 28.28 10.84 -26.93
N SER A 467 27.56 10.05 -27.74
CA SER A 467 26.38 10.50 -28.47
C SER A 467 25.24 10.93 -27.54
N GLY A 468 25.05 10.27 -26.40
CA GLY A 468 24.04 10.63 -25.40
C GLY A 468 24.33 11.97 -24.73
N TRP A 469 25.60 12.22 -24.39
CA TRP A 469 26.04 13.49 -23.82
C TRP A 469 25.96 14.64 -24.81
N ILE A 470 26.43 14.44 -26.06
CA ILE A 470 26.30 15.44 -27.13
C ILE A 470 24.82 15.78 -27.37
N PHE A 471 23.97 14.76 -27.47
CA PHE A 471 22.54 14.96 -27.66
C PHE A 471 21.91 15.72 -26.49
N MET A 472 22.19 15.31 -25.24
CA MET A 472 21.65 15.95 -24.04
C MET A 472 22.06 17.43 -23.96
N LEU A 473 23.34 17.76 -24.20
CA LEU A 473 23.78 19.15 -24.19
C LEU A 473 23.13 19.96 -25.32
N SER A 474 23.03 19.38 -26.51
CA SER A 474 22.44 20.03 -27.68
C SER A 474 20.94 20.32 -27.49
N ILE A 475 20.17 19.37 -26.95
CA ILE A 475 18.72 19.58 -26.75
C ILE A 475 18.45 20.69 -25.72
N PHE A 476 19.25 20.79 -24.66
CA PHE A 476 19.15 21.90 -23.70
C PHE A 476 19.58 23.22 -24.31
N ALA A 477 20.72 23.27 -25.02
CA ALA A 477 21.21 24.48 -25.67
C ALA A 477 20.19 25.06 -26.66
N VAL A 478 19.68 24.22 -27.58
CA VAL A 478 18.66 24.63 -28.54
C VAL A 478 17.35 24.98 -27.85
N GLY A 479 16.95 24.21 -26.83
CA GLY A 479 15.75 24.48 -26.04
C GLY A 479 15.77 25.87 -25.38
N PHE A 480 16.89 26.24 -24.73
CA PHE A 480 17.05 27.56 -24.13
C PHE A 480 17.13 28.67 -25.16
N ALA A 481 17.83 28.45 -26.28
CA ALA A 481 17.88 29.43 -27.37
C ALA A 481 16.49 29.72 -27.96
N LEU A 482 15.67 28.69 -28.19
CA LEU A 482 14.32 28.83 -28.72
C LEU A 482 13.31 29.35 -27.68
N ALA A 483 13.53 29.08 -26.39
CA ALA A 483 12.64 29.53 -25.32
C ALA A 483 12.43 31.04 -25.33
N TYR A 484 13.46 31.82 -25.66
CA TYR A 484 13.35 33.28 -25.78
C TYR A 484 12.29 33.68 -26.82
N PHE A 485 12.26 33.06 -28.00
CA PHE A 485 11.32 33.39 -29.07
C PHE A 485 9.88 32.93 -28.74
N LEU A 486 9.75 31.84 -27.97
CA LEU A 486 8.46 31.27 -27.58
C LEU A 486 7.93 31.78 -26.23
N ARG A 487 8.63 32.71 -25.57
CA ARG A 487 8.27 33.20 -24.21
C ARG A 487 6.86 33.76 -24.11
N ARG A 488 6.34 34.39 -25.17
CA ARG A 488 4.98 34.95 -25.23
C ARG A 488 3.86 33.89 -25.16
N LEU A 489 4.21 32.60 -25.23
CA LEU A 489 3.27 31.51 -24.99
C LEU A 489 3.07 31.20 -23.49
N TRP A 490 3.96 31.69 -22.63
CA TRP A 490 4.04 31.37 -21.20
C TRP A 490 3.96 32.58 -20.28
N LEU A 491 4.50 33.73 -20.72
CA LEU A 491 4.26 35.06 -20.15
C LEU A 491 2.94 35.63 -20.67
#